data_AF-A0A4Q9R8S2-F1
#
_entry.id   AF-A0A4Q9R8S2-F1
#
_cell.length_a   1.000
_cell.length_b   1.000
_cell.length_c   1.000
_cell.angle_alpha   90.00
_cell.angle_beta   90.00
_cell.angle_gamma   90.00
#
_symmetry.space_group_name_H-M   'P 1'
#
loop_
_entity.id
_entity.type
_entity.pdbx_description
1 polymer ?
#
loop_
_entity_poly.entity_id
_entity_poly.type
_entity_poly.pdbx_seq_one_letter_code
_entity_poly.pdbx_strand_id
1 'polypeptide(L)'
;MNPHLTPAGIALILLPLVGCVPQQNTPNMLGLKSEAQIIAERQALQKATDDLFGMALQSGKAIVVTTTVNLDSMTYDLNSNEGMNDFAKLQKAGVEWVNSQAPNNVLRVGNTNRAPDVGVTGSHYQTVFGRVLYQVYIVEPGHYELKNSYYESPRTVTPDLTGRETPSPSALGHTVLKEKLNSEYDHGQEWRDAQYANKTYEQSYCTTVRVVSNECVNWQTSSYDVTEQTRAAGWANTVSERKVEALDVHSALDKPFASFDIAAGEAVLVDGFFPEVPNIDFRDEQCERIANDQVQCELDGLYLVRLPTRLKDFRNASDPSKYGYQQMSAALSGLQTRPVALAAKPAKGQSRWGEIYMIGR
;
A
#
# COMPACT_ATOMS: atom_id res chain seq x y z
N MET A 1 13.38 -42.33 82.05
CA MET A 1 13.38 -43.69 81.45
C MET A 1 13.67 -43.55 79.96
N ASN A 2 14.90 -43.85 79.55
CA ASN A 2 15.23 -44.35 78.19
C ASN A 2 14.79 -45.85 78.13
N PRO A 3 14.72 -46.56 76.97
CA PRO A 3 15.43 -46.32 75.70
C PRO A 3 14.67 -46.61 74.37
N HIS A 4 15.38 -46.29 73.27
CA HIS A 4 15.41 -46.80 71.88
C HIS A 4 14.54 -48.00 71.43
N LEU A 5 14.12 -47.96 70.15
CA LEU A 5 14.55 -48.86 69.05
C LEU A 5 13.90 -48.52 67.67
N THR A 6 14.72 -48.59 66.60
CA THR A 6 14.36 -48.57 65.16
C THR A 6 13.71 -49.89 64.70
N PRO A 7 13.02 -49.96 63.53
CA PRO A 7 13.70 -50.49 62.33
C PRO A 7 13.21 -49.91 60.96
N ALA A 8 13.91 -50.35 59.92
CA ALA A 8 13.85 -49.99 58.50
C ALA A 8 12.51 -50.26 57.78
N GLY A 9 12.25 -49.49 56.72
CA GLY A 9 11.18 -49.73 55.74
C GLY A 9 11.60 -49.29 54.34
N ILE A 10 11.76 -50.27 53.46
CA ILE A 10 11.99 -50.16 52.02
C ILE A 10 10.79 -49.47 51.37
N ALA A 11 11.01 -48.45 50.54
CA ALA A 11 9.97 -47.89 49.67
C ALA A 11 10.43 -47.92 48.21
N LEU A 12 9.65 -48.67 47.44
CA LEU A 12 9.75 -48.96 46.03
C LEU A 12 9.72 -47.71 45.16
N ILE A 13 10.50 -47.79 44.08
CA ILE A 13 10.55 -46.90 42.93
C ILE A 13 9.16 -46.83 42.27
N LEU A 14 8.62 -45.61 42.14
CA LEU A 14 7.51 -45.28 41.23
C LEU A 14 8.02 -44.22 40.25
N LEU A 15 8.31 -44.66 39.03
CA LEU A 15 8.57 -43.81 37.87
C LEU A 15 7.28 -43.09 37.45
N PRO A 16 7.21 -41.75 37.45
CA PRO A 16 6.21 -41.07 36.63
C PRO A 16 6.71 -41.05 35.18
N LEU A 17 5.97 -41.75 34.33
CA LEU A 17 5.99 -41.58 32.88
C LEU A 17 5.75 -40.09 32.58
N VAL A 18 6.82 -39.37 32.20
CA VAL A 18 6.73 -38.03 31.66
C VAL A 18 6.14 -38.16 30.26
N GLY A 19 4.82 -38.01 30.17
CA GLY A 19 4.17 -37.75 28.89
C GLY A 19 4.69 -36.43 28.35
N CYS A 20 5.21 -36.44 27.12
CA CYS A 20 5.47 -35.22 26.36
C CYS A 20 4.14 -34.47 26.21
N VAL A 21 3.91 -33.47 27.05
CA VAL A 21 2.88 -32.46 26.77
C VAL A 21 3.42 -31.64 25.60
N PRO A 22 2.73 -31.59 24.44
CA PRO A 22 3.15 -30.71 23.36
C PRO A 22 3.16 -29.29 23.90
N GLN A 23 4.32 -28.66 23.81
CA GLN A 23 4.57 -27.28 24.18
C GLN A 23 3.52 -26.41 23.47
N GLN A 24 2.53 -25.93 24.22
CA GLN A 24 1.56 -24.98 23.68
C GLN A 24 2.35 -23.73 23.27
N ASN A 25 2.29 -23.40 21.98
CA ASN A 25 2.78 -22.14 21.45
C ASN A 25 2.23 -21.01 22.31
N THR A 26 3.12 -20.30 23.00
CA THR A 26 2.79 -19.05 23.66
C THR A 26 2.22 -18.09 22.62
N PRO A 27 1.04 -17.48 22.85
CA PRO A 27 0.53 -16.46 21.95
C PRO A 27 1.49 -15.25 21.97
N ASN A 28 1.94 -14.82 20.79
CA ASN A 28 2.73 -13.61 20.60
C ASN A 28 1.98 -12.41 21.23
N MET A 29 2.55 -11.82 22.29
CA MET A 29 1.99 -10.65 22.98
C MET A 29 1.97 -9.34 22.16
N LEU A 30 2.38 -9.38 20.89
CA LEU A 30 2.45 -8.22 19.99
C LEU A 30 1.46 -8.29 18.82
N GLY A 31 0.62 -9.32 18.73
CA GLY A 31 -0.30 -9.49 17.58
C GLY A 31 0.40 -9.68 16.23
N LEU A 32 1.73 -9.83 16.24
CA LEU A 32 2.53 -10.08 15.05
C LEU A 32 2.29 -11.51 14.58
N LYS A 33 1.69 -11.63 13.38
CA LYS A 33 1.48 -12.91 12.70
C LYS A 33 2.82 -13.62 12.53
N SER A 34 2.84 -14.93 12.77
CA SER A 34 4.03 -15.72 12.47
C SER A 34 4.27 -15.75 10.96
N GLU A 35 5.52 -15.98 10.56
CA GLU A 35 5.88 -16.12 9.13
C GLU A 35 5.02 -17.19 8.44
N ALA A 36 4.80 -18.32 9.12
CA ALA A 36 3.92 -19.39 8.63
C ALA A 36 2.47 -18.92 8.41
N GLN A 37 1.93 -18.09 9.31
CA GLN A 37 0.59 -17.50 9.14
C GLN A 37 0.55 -16.56 7.95
N ILE A 38 1.57 -15.71 7.76
CA ILE A 38 1.67 -14.79 6.62
C ILE A 38 1.73 -15.56 5.30
N ILE A 39 2.52 -16.63 5.24
CA ILE A 39 2.64 -17.48 4.05
C ILE A 39 1.31 -18.17 3.74
N ALA A 40 0.67 -18.77 4.75
CA ALA A 40 -0.61 -19.45 4.59
C ALA A 40 -1.72 -18.50 4.11
N GLU A 41 -1.80 -17.29 4.67
CA GLU A 41 -2.74 -16.26 4.23
C GLU A 41 -2.50 -15.82 2.79
N ARG A 42 -1.24 -15.62 2.38
CA ARG A 42 -0.91 -15.30 0.98
C ARG A 42 -1.32 -16.42 0.03
N GLN A 43 -1.04 -17.67 0.38
CA GLN A 43 -1.43 -18.82 -0.43
C GLN A 43 -2.96 -18.97 -0.53
N ALA A 44 -3.68 -18.73 0.57
CA ALA A 44 -5.14 -18.75 0.58
C ALA A 44 -5.73 -17.64 -0.30
N LEU A 45 -5.19 -16.42 -0.20
CA LEU A 45 -5.61 -15.28 -1.03
C LEU A 45 -5.32 -15.53 -2.52
N GLN A 46 -4.14 -16.07 -2.82
CA GLN A 46 -3.74 -16.46 -4.18
C GLN A 46 -4.71 -17.49 -4.75
N LYS A 47 -5.01 -18.56 -4.01
CA LYS A 47 -5.97 -19.59 -4.41
C LYS A 47 -7.37 -19.00 -4.63
N ALA A 48 -7.85 -18.20 -3.69
CA ALA A 48 -9.16 -17.56 -3.80
C ALA A 48 -9.24 -16.63 -5.03
N THR A 49 -8.16 -15.92 -5.32
CA THR A 49 -8.05 -15.08 -6.52
C THR A 49 -8.09 -15.92 -7.79
N ASP A 50 -7.34 -17.03 -7.85
CA ASP A 50 -7.40 -17.92 -9.02
C ASP A 50 -8.80 -18.52 -9.23
N ASP A 51 -9.41 -19.02 -8.15
CA ASP A 51 -10.77 -19.59 -8.19
C ASP A 51 -11.80 -18.54 -8.67
N LEU A 52 -11.66 -17.27 -8.25
CA LEU A 52 -12.50 -16.16 -8.74
C LEU A 52 -12.42 -15.99 -10.26
N PHE A 53 -11.22 -16.06 -10.85
CA PHE A 53 -11.07 -15.97 -12.30
C PHE A 53 -11.65 -17.17 -13.03
N GLY A 54 -11.54 -18.37 -12.45
CA GLY A 54 -12.16 -19.58 -13.00
C GLY A 54 -13.68 -19.49 -13.09
N MET A 55 -14.31 -18.83 -12.10
CA MET A 55 -15.77 -18.64 -12.05
C MET A 55 -16.26 -17.39 -12.78
N ALA A 56 -15.42 -16.38 -12.98
CA ALA A 56 -15.82 -15.08 -13.54
C ALA A 56 -16.53 -15.21 -14.89
N LEU A 57 -15.87 -15.83 -15.88
CA LEU A 57 -16.45 -15.97 -17.22
C LEU A 57 -17.69 -16.88 -17.22
N GLN A 58 -17.70 -17.92 -16.38
CA GLN A 58 -18.83 -18.86 -16.26
C GLN A 58 -20.06 -18.20 -15.63
N SER A 59 -19.86 -17.22 -14.76
CA SER A 59 -20.93 -16.46 -14.10
C SER A 59 -21.40 -15.24 -14.91
N GLY A 60 -20.98 -15.13 -16.18
CA GLY A 60 -21.37 -14.04 -17.07
C GLY A 60 -20.65 -12.72 -16.81
N LYS A 61 -19.60 -12.71 -15.97
CA LYS A 61 -18.69 -11.56 -15.85
C LYS A 61 -17.79 -11.48 -17.07
N ALA A 62 -17.07 -10.37 -17.15
CA ALA A 62 -16.04 -10.16 -18.14
C ALA A 62 -14.71 -9.81 -17.47
N ILE A 63 -13.62 -9.90 -18.22
CA ILE A 63 -12.27 -9.59 -17.74
C ILE A 63 -11.72 -8.41 -18.53
N VAL A 64 -11.28 -7.38 -17.81
CA VAL A 64 -10.58 -6.23 -18.40
C VAL A 64 -9.14 -6.26 -17.95
N VAL A 65 -8.23 -6.18 -18.91
CA VAL A 65 -6.83 -5.85 -18.69
C VAL A 65 -6.61 -4.44 -19.19
N THR A 66 -6.06 -3.57 -18.34
CA THR A 66 -5.64 -2.21 -18.72
C THR A 66 -4.33 -1.87 -18.01
N THR A 67 -3.81 -0.67 -18.21
CA THR A 67 -2.50 -0.26 -17.68
C THR A 67 -2.55 1.05 -16.91
N THR A 68 -1.64 1.13 -15.94
CA THR A 68 -1.17 2.39 -15.33
C THR A 68 0.35 2.45 -15.44
N VAL A 69 0.95 3.53 -14.95
CA VAL A 69 2.41 3.71 -14.92
C VAL A 69 3.08 2.68 -14.00
N ASN A 70 4.21 2.13 -14.42
CA ASN A 70 5.06 1.32 -13.56
C ASN A 70 5.99 2.22 -12.75
N LEU A 71 5.74 2.37 -11.45
CA LEU A 71 6.60 3.18 -10.60
C LEU A 71 7.98 2.55 -10.40
N ASP A 72 8.08 1.22 -10.44
CA ASP A 72 9.37 0.51 -10.30
C ASP A 72 10.32 0.76 -11.49
N SER A 73 9.80 1.33 -12.59
CA SER A 73 10.62 1.71 -13.74
C SER A 73 11.43 3.00 -13.52
N MET A 74 11.26 3.64 -12.37
CA MET A 74 11.87 4.92 -12.02
C MET A 74 12.68 4.78 -10.72
N THR A 75 13.62 5.70 -10.51
CA THR A 75 14.34 5.84 -9.25
C THR A 75 13.80 7.05 -8.50
N TYR A 76 13.45 6.86 -7.23
CA TYR A 76 12.99 7.91 -6.32
C TYR A 76 13.92 7.99 -5.12
N ASP A 77 14.18 9.20 -4.65
CA ASP A 77 14.82 9.40 -3.35
C ASP A 77 13.76 9.42 -2.25
N LEU A 78 13.41 8.24 -1.74
CA LEU A 78 12.41 8.12 -0.67
C LEU A 78 12.93 8.59 0.70
N ASN A 79 14.17 9.07 0.79
CA ASN A 79 14.72 9.67 2.01
C ASN A 79 14.60 11.20 2.03
N SER A 80 14.10 11.82 0.96
CA SER A 80 13.80 13.25 0.92
C SER A 80 12.32 13.50 0.76
N ASN A 81 11.83 14.58 1.39
CA ASN A 81 10.45 15.01 1.25
C ASN A 81 10.07 15.28 -0.22
N GLU A 82 11.02 15.77 -1.04
CA GLU A 82 10.76 15.97 -2.47
C GLU A 82 10.54 14.64 -3.20
N GLY A 83 11.43 13.65 -3.02
CA GLY A 83 11.27 12.35 -3.66
C GLY A 83 10.04 11.60 -3.16
N MET A 84 9.69 11.74 -1.87
CA MET A 84 8.43 11.21 -1.32
C MET A 84 7.20 11.89 -1.93
N ASN A 85 7.23 13.22 -2.10
CA ASN A 85 6.11 13.96 -2.70
C ASN A 85 5.92 13.61 -4.18
N ASP A 86 7.02 13.52 -4.94
CA ASP A 86 6.98 13.10 -6.35
C ASP A 86 6.46 11.66 -6.50
N PHE A 87 6.90 10.76 -5.63
CA PHE A 87 6.38 9.40 -5.59
C PHE A 87 4.89 9.37 -5.23
N ALA A 88 4.47 10.13 -4.21
CA ALA A 88 3.08 10.18 -3.75
C ALA A 88 2.12 10.69 -4.84
N LYS A 89 2.52 11.73 -5.58
CA LYS A 89 1.75 12.25 -6.73
C LYS A 89 1.45 11.17 -7.77
N LEU A 90 2.43 10.32 -8.06
CA LEU A 90 2.27 9.24 -9.04
C LEU A 90 1.53 8.03 -8.45
N GLN A 91 1.82 7.69 -7.20
CA GLN A 91 1.25 6.53 -6.53
C GLN A 91 -0.25 6.67 -6.27
N LYS A 92 -0.70 7.86 -5.86
CA LYS A 92 -2.09 8.14 -5.50
C LYS A 92 -2.93 8.67 -6.67
N ALA A 93 -2.34 8.73 -7.86
CA ALA A 93 -3.01 9.10 -9.10
C ALA A 93 -3.74 7.90 -9.72
N GLY A 94 -4.92 8.15 -10.27
CA GLY A 94 -5.71 7.12 -10.95
C GLY A 94 -6.91 7.67 -11.73
N VAL A 95 -7.51 6.78 -12.51
CA VAL A 95 -8.74 7.06 -13.27
C VAL A 95 -9.82 6.07 -12.89
N GLU A 96 -11.08 6.46 -13.10
CA GLU A 96 -12.22 5.60 -12.90
C GLU A 96 -13.01 5.44 -14.20
N TRP A 97 -13.22 4.19 -14.60
CA TRP A 97 -14.14 3.81 -15.65
C TRP A 97 -15.47 3.41 -15.03
N VAL A 98 -16.55 4.06 -15.44
CA VAL A 98 -17.90 3.87 -14.89
C VAL A 98 -18.74 3.12 -15.90
N ASN A 99 -19.42 2.06 -15.46
CA ASN A 99 -20.41 1.38 -16.29
C ASN A 99 -21.66 2.26 -16.43
N SER A 100 -21.97 2.69 -17.66
CA SER A 100 -23.10 3.58 -17.94
C SER A 100 -24.47 2.98 -17.61
N GLN A 101 -24.62 1.65 -17.65
CA GLN A 101 -25.88 0.97 -17.31
C GLN A 101 -26.01 0.70 -15.81
N ALA A 102 -24.90 0.69 -15.08
CA ALA A 102 -24.86 0.43 -13.65
C ALA A 102 -23.74 1.27 -13.00
N PRO A 103 -23.99 2.55 -12.67
CA PRO A 103 -22.96 3.50 -12.26
C PRO A 103 -22.17 3.12 -10.99
N ASN A 104 -22.69 2.21 -10.17
CA ASN A 104 -21.98 1.66 -9.01
C ASN A 104 -20.87 0.65 -9.40
N ASN A 105 -20.87 0.16 -10.64
CA ASN A 105 -19.85 -0.73 -11.17
C ASN A 105 -18.73 0.11 -11.78
N VAL A 106 -17.67 0.30 -11.00
CA VAL A 106 -16.54 1.16 -11.33
C VAL A 106 -15.27 0.32 -11.38
N LEU A 107 -14.42 0.62 -12.36
CA LEU A 107 -13.07 0.08 -12.48
C LEU A 107 -12.06 1.18 -12.16
N ARG A 108 -11.38 1.04 -11.01
CA ARG A 108 -10.39 1.99 -10.50
C ARG A 108 -8.99 1.58 -10.95
N VAL A 109 -8.39 2.38 -11.83
CA VAL A 109 -7.08 2.14 -12.44
C VAL A 109 -6.06 3.07 -11.81
N GLY A 110 -4.95 2.51 -11.33
CA GLY A 110 -3.94 3.26 -10.59
C GLY A 110 -3.18 2.39 -9.57
N ASN A 111 -2.07 2.90 -9.07
CA ASN A 111 -1.05 2.08 -8.42
C ASN A 111 -1.45 1.56 -7.02
N THR A 112 -2.43 2.18 -6.37
CA THR A 112 -2.93 1.78 -5.05
C THR A 112 -4.28 1.04 -5.09
N ASN A 113 -4.83 0.76 -6.28
CA ASN A 113 -6.19 0.24 -6.42
C ASN A 113 -6.23 -1.27 -6.60
N ARG A 114 -5.65 -2.05 -5.67
CA ARG A 114 -5.79 -3.50 -5.72
C ARG A 114 -7.08 -3.93 -5.04
N ALA A 115 -7.67 -5.03 -5.51
CA ALA A 115 -8.93 -5.52 -4.95
C ALA A 115 -8.90 -5.79 -3.43
N PRO A 116 -7.79 -6.27 -2.83
CA PRO A 116 -7.68 -6.38 -1.37
C PRO A 116 -7.76 -5.04 -0.63
N ASP A 117 -7.40 -3.93 -1.30
CA ASP A 117 -7.32 -2.60 -0.70
C ASP A 117 -8.61 -1.78 -0.93
N VAL A 118 -9.26 -1.94 -2.10
CA VAL A 118 -10.42 -1.12 -2.51
C VAL A 118 -11.67 -1.93 -2.89
N GLY A 119 -11.66 -3.25 -2.65
CA GLY A 119 -12.76 -4.16 -2.97
C GLY A 119 -12.87 -4.46 -4.46
N VAL A 120 -14.07 -4.85 -4.91
CA VAL A 120 -14.34 -5.34 -6.27
C VAL A 120 -14.04 -4.35 -7.41
N THR A 121 -13.81 -3.08 -7.09
CA THR A 121 -13.44 -2.04 -8.07
C THR A 121 -11.96 -2.03 -8.44
N GLY A 122 -11.13 -2.72 -7.66
CA GLY A 122 -9.67 -2.77 -7.83
C GLY A 122 -9.19 -3.95 -8.66
N SER A 123 -7.90 -3.93 -9.01
CA SER A 123 -7.27 -5.00 -9.78
C SER A 123 -7.05 -6.25 -8.92
N HIS A 124 -7.40 -7.42 -9.43
CA HIS A 124 -7.16 -8.71 -8.77
C HIS A 124 -5.76 -9.26 -9.05
N TYR A 125 -5.13 -8.83 -10.15
CA TYR A 125 -3.78 -9.23 -10.51
C TYR A 125 -3.03 -8.09 -11.18
N GLN A 126 -1.71 -8.05 -10.99
CA GLN A 126 -0.86 -7.03 -11.57
C GLN A 126 0.45 -7.65 -12.07
N THR A 127 0.96 -7.13 -13.19
CA THR A 127 2.27 -7.51 -13.73
C THR A 127 2.90 -6.34 -14.48
N VAL A 128 4.22 -6.30 -14.56
CA VAL A 128 4.97 -5.17 -15.15
C VAL A 128 5.63 -5.57 -16.46
N PHE A 129 5.66 -4.63 -17.41
CA PHE A 129 6.50 -4.74 -18.60
C PHE A 129 7.09 -3.38 -18.93
N GLY A 130 8.40 -3.22 -18.73
CA GLY A 130 9.06 -1.93 -18.89
C GLY A 130 8.40 -0.86 -18.01
N ARG A 131 7.80 0.15 -18.64
CA ARG A 131 7.25 1.34 -17.97
C ARG A 131 5.76 1.28 -17.67
N VAL A 132 5.10 0.16 -17.98
CA VAL A 132 3.67 -0.04 -17.73
C VAL A 132 3.42 -1.14 -16.71
N LEU A 133 2.44 -0.89 -15.85
CA LEU A 133 1.87 -1.85 -14.91
C LEU A 133 0.53 -2.31 -15.49
N TYR A 134 0.45 -3.56 -15.92
CA TYR A 134 -0.80 -4.20 -16.31
C TYR A 134 -1.60 -4.56 -15.07
N GLN A 135 -2.89 -4.27 -15.12
CA GLN A 135 -3.85 -4.50 -14.05
C GLN A 135 -5.02 -5.30 -14.62
N VAL A 136 -5.36 -6.41 -13.97
CA VAL A 136 -6.42 -7.34 -14.40
C VAL A 136 -7.61 -7.23 -13.46
N TYR A 137 -8.79 -7.05 -14.04
CA TYR A 137 -10.05 -6.82 -13.33
C TYR A 137 -11.10 -7.84 -13.76
N ILE A 138 -11.98 -8.18 -12.82
CA ILE A 138 -13.23 -8.88 -13.09
C ILE A 138 -14.33 -7.83 -13.01
N VAL A 139 -15.11 -7.69 -14.08
CA VAL A 139 -16.09 -6.60 -14.22
C VAL A 139 -17.45 -7.13 -14.67
N GLU A 140 -18.50 -6.36 -14.43
CA GLU A 140 -19.78 -6.60 -15.11
C GLU A 140 -19.66 -6.27 -16.61
N PRO A 141 -20.34 -7.00 -17.49
CA PRO A 141 -20.43 -6.62 -18.89
C PRO A 141 -21.17 -5.27 -19.04
N GLY A 142 -20.88 -4.54 -20.11
CA GLY A 142 -21.54 -3.28 -20.40
C GLY A 142 -20.68 -2.27 -21.15
N HIS A 143 -21.16 -1.02 -21.13
CA HIS A 143 -20.47 0.12 -21.73
C HIS A 143 -19.77 0.93 -20.63
N TYR A 144 -18.43 0.94 -20.67
CA TYR A 144 -17.59 1.63 -19.70
C TYR A 144 -17.11 2.97 -20.24
N GLU A 145 -17.25 3.99 -19.41
CA GLU A 145 -16.92 5.39 -19.70
C GLU A 145 -15.85 5.88 -18.73
N LEU A 146 -14.72 6.36 -19.22
CA LEU A 146 -13.72 7.05 -18.40
C LEU A 146 -14.26 8.44 -18.08
N LYS A 147 -14.78 8.61 -16.87
CA LYS A 147 -15.42 9.86 -16.43
C LYS A 147 -14.68 10.56 -15.32
N ASN A 148 -13.94 9.83 -14.50
CA ASN A 148 -13.29 10.43 -13.33
C ASN A 148 -11.77 10.26 -13.37
N SER A 149 -11.09 11.24 -12.79
CA SER A 149 -9.67 11.15 -12.44
C SER A 149 -9.46 11.66 -11.04
N TYR A 150 -8.48 11.12 -10.34
CA TYR A 150 -8.13 11.56 -9.01
C TYR A 150 -6.63 11.49 -8.78
N TYR A 151 -6.16 12.32 -7.87
CA TYR A 151 -4.77 12.36 -7.44
C TYR A 151 -4.65 13.09 -6.11
N GLU A 152 -3.48 13.00 -5.49
CA GLU A 152 -3.11 13.82 -4.36
C GLU A 152 -2.08 14.87 -4.80
N SER A 153 -2.27 16.12 -4.38
CA SER A 153 -1.34 17.22 -4.60
C SER A 153 -0.74 17.69 -3.27
N PRO A 154 0.46 17.21 -2.91
CA PRO A 154 1.18 17.69 -1.72
C PRO A 154 1.54 19.18 -1.86
N ARG A 155 1.63 19.89 -0.72
CA ARG A 155 2.02 21.30 -0.63
C ARG A 155 1.18 22.22 -1.51
N THR A 156 -0.10 21.91 -1.61
CA THR A 156 -1.07 22.64 -2.42
C THR A 156 -2.25 23.04 -1.53
N VAL A 157 -2.78 24.24 -1.75
CA VAL A 157 -3.94 24.79 -1.04
C VAL A 157 -5.05 25.10 -2.04
N THR A 158 -6.28 25.19 -1.55
CA THR A 158 -7.40 25.62 -2.38
C THR A 158 -7.30 27.11 -2.72
N PRO A 159 -7.94 27.56 -3.82
CA PRO A 159 -8.04 28.98 -4.14
C PRO A 159 -8.68 29.83 -3.04
N ASP A 160 -8.28 31.10 -2.90
CA ASP A 160 -8.91 32.05 -1.97
C ASP A 160 -10.28 32.52 -2.47
N LEU A 161 -11.35 32.04 -1.83
CA LEU A 161 -12.72 32.28 -2.28
C LEU A 161 -13.35 33.60 -1.78
N THR A 162 -12.59 34.46 -1.13
CA THR A 162 -13.13 35.70 -0.53
C THR A 162 -13.73 36.63 -1.57
N GLY A 163 -15.02 36.99 -1.41
CA GLY A 163 -15.71 37.94 -2.27
C GLY A 163 -16.03 37.45 -3.68
N ARG A 164 -16.00 36.14 -3.93
CA ARG A 164 -16.30 35.54 -5.24
C ARG A 164 -17.80 35.35 -5.45
N GLU A 165 -18.22 35.49 -6.70
CA GLU A 165 -19.58 35.16 -7.15
C GLU A 165 -19.74 33.63 -7.30
N THR A 166 -20.99 33.17 -7.31
CA THR A 166 -21.31 31.75 -7.55
C THR A 166 -20.87 31.35 -8.97
N PRO A 167 -20.10 30.26 -9.14
CA PRO A 167 -19.67 29.77 -10.45
C PRO A 167 -20.83 29.42 -11.38
N SER A 168 -20.59 29.52 -12.69
CA SER A 168 -21.51 29.01 -13.70
C SER A 168 -21.14 27.56 -14.07
N PRO A 169 -22.11 26.63 -14.10
CA PRO A 169 -21.82 25.22 -14.41
C PRO A 169 -21.08 25.03 -15.74
N SER A 170 -20.05 24.19 -15.73
CA SER A 170 -19.35 23.75 -16.91
C SER A 170 -20.13 22.68 -17.66
N ALA A 171 -20.10 22.74 -18.99
CA ALA A 171 -20.53 21.59 -19.81
C ALA A 171 -19.50 20.45 -19.83
N LEU A 172 -18.32 20.65 -19.24
CA LEU A 172 -17.25 19.66 -19.15
C LEU A 172 -17.39 18.78 -17.90
N GLY A 173 -17.92 19.34 -16.80
CA GLY A 173 -17.93 18.75 -15.47
C GLY A 173 -17.18 19.60 -14.45
N HIS A 174 -16.87 19.02 -13.30
CA HIS A 174 -16.30 19.73 -12.14
C HIS A 174 -15.16 18.93 -11.50
N THR A 175 -14.40 19.59 -10.63
CA THR A 175 -13.42 18.97 -9.74
C THR A 175 -13.70 19.36 -8.31
N VAL A 176 -13.52 18.43 -7.39
CA VAL A 176 -13.58 18.65 -5.95
C VAL A 176 -12.17 18.58 -5.39
N LEU A 177 -11.75 19.68 -4.77
CA LEU A 177 -10.50 19.85 -4.05
C LEU A 177 -10.79 19.66 -2.56
N LYS A 178 -10.35 18.54 -1.99
CA LYS A 178 -10.51 18.25 -0.56
C LYS A 178 -9.22 18.56 0.19
N GLU A 179 -9.31 19.47 1.15
CA GLU A 179 -8.20 19.89 2.00
C GLU A 179 -7.83 18.80 3.00
N LYS A 180 -6.52 18.57 3.15
CA LYS A 180 -5.97 17.65 4.14
C LYS A 180 -4.58 18.09 4.59
N LEU A 181 -4.10 17.44 5.63
CA LEU A 181 -2.71 17.55 6.08
C LEU A 181 -1.97 16.24 5.81
N ASN A 182 -0.84 16.34 5.13
CA ASN A 182 0.13 15.27 4.98
C ASN A 182 1.26 15.41 5.99
N SER A 183 1.86 14.28 6.37
CA SER A 183 3.07 14.25 7.18
C SER A 183 4.30 14.26 6.28
N GLU A 184 5.22 15.17 6.54
CA GLU A 184 6.59 15.17 6.03
C GLU A 184 7.56 14.88 7.18
N TYR A 185 8.70 14.26 6.89
CA TYR A 185 9.65 13.80 7.89
C TYR A 185 11.02 14.42 7.62
N ASP A 186 11.45 15.27 8.53
CA ASP A 186 12.74 15.94 8.45
C ASP A 186 13.82 15.12 9.13
N HIS A 187 14.81 14.74 8.35
CA HIS A 187 15.97 14.00 8.82
C HIS A 187 17.06 14.98 9.27
N GLY A 188 17.50 14.81 10.52
CA GLY A 188 18.54 15.64 11.13
C GLY A 188 19.51 14.83 11.96
N GLN A 189 20.40 15.54 12.64
CA GLN A 189 21.28 14.96 13.64
C GLN A 189 21.25 15.82 14.89
N GLU A 190 21.18 15.18 16.05
CA GLU A 190 21.34 15.83 17.34
C GLU A 190 22.50 15.20 18.09
N TRP A 191 23.27 16.02 18.79
CA TRP A 191 24.27 15.51 19.72
C TRP A 191 23.56 14.94 20.94
N ARG A 192 23.87 13.69 21.30
CA ARG A 192 23.39 13.05 22.53
C ARG A 192 24.57 12.80 23.45
N ASP A 193 24.42 13.21 24.70
CA ASP A 193 25.41 12.94 25.72
C ASP A 193 25.47 11.45 26.09
N ALA A 194 26.58 11.05 26.71
CA ALA A 194 26.75 9.69 27.18
C ALA A 194 25.74 9.40 28.31
N GLN A 195 25.14 8.22 28.27
CA GLN A 195 24.27 7.75 29.34
C GLN A 195 25.00 6.74 30.20
N TYR A 196 24.77 6.83 31.50
CA TYR A 196 25.35 5.98 32.51
C TYR A 196 24.24 5.35 33.34
N ALA A 197 24.43 4.10 33.76
CA ALA A 197 23.57 3.44 34.73
C ALA A 197 24.42 2.78 35.82
N ASN A 198 23.91 2.83 37.05
CA ASN A 198 24.52 2.10 38.15
C ASN A 198 24.11 0.63 38.04
N LYS A 199 25.10 -0.26 38.05
CA LYS A 199 24.89 -1.70 38.21
C LYS A 199 25.52 -2.15 39.52
N THR A 200 24.74 -2.90 40.28
CA THR A 200 25.23 -3.58 41.47
C THR A 200 25.84 -4.91 41.07
N TYR A 201 27.11 -5.11 41.41
CA TYR A 201 27.80 -6.38 41.26
C TYR A 201 27.92 -7.07 42.60
N GLU A 202 27.70 -8.38 42.61
CA GLU A 202 27.95 -9.22 43.78
C GLU A 202 29.29 -9.95 43.57
N GLN A 203 30.16 -9.87 44.57
CA GLN A 203 31.39 -10.64 44.60
C GLN A 203 31.42 -11.49 45.86
N SER A 204 31.55 -12.80 45.66
CA SER A 204 31.78 -13.75 46.74
C SER A 204 33.28 -13.90 46.98
N TYR A 205 33.72 -13.67 48.20
CA TYR A 205 35.11 -13.85 48.61
C TYR A 205 35.21 -14.73 49.85
N CYS A 206 36.32 -15.44 49.94
CA CYS A 206 36.58 -16.33 51.05
C CYS A 206 37.04 -15.52 52.27
N THR A 207 36.35 -15.68 53.40
CA THR A 207 36.74 -15.02 54.67
C THR A 207 37.49 -15.94 55.61
N THR A 208 37.40 -17.25 55.39
CA THR A 208 38.09 -18.23 56.23
C THR A 208 38.52 -19.43 55.39
N VAL A 209 39.81 -19.75 55.46
CA VAL A 209 40.42 -20.90 54.78
C VAL A 209 40.88 -21.94 55.79
N ARG A 210 40.85 -23.21 55.39
CA ARG A 210 41.39 -24.31 56.18
C ARG A 210 42.90 -24.37 56.00
N VAL A 211 43.67 -24.16 57.06
CA VAL A 211 45.15 -24.02 57.03
C VAL A 211 45.88 -25.21 56.38
N VAL A 212 45.29 -26.41 56.43
CA VAL A 212 45.95 -27.64 55.95
C VAL A 212 45.74 -27.89 54.45
N SER A 213 44.60 -27.47 53.89
CA SER A 213 44.24 -27.72 52.49
C SER A 213 44.12 -26.45 51.65
N ASN A 214 44.21 -25.27 52.27
CA ASN A 214 43.92 -23.97 51.66
C ASN A 214 42.50 -23.84 51.06
N GLU A 215 41.60 -24.76 51.40
CA GLU A 215 40.22 -24.75 50.93
C GLU A 215 39.40 -23.67 51.67
N CYS A 216 38.55 -22.97 50.94
CA CYS A 216 37.64 -22.00 51.54
C CYS A 216 36.51 -22.70 52.29
N VAL A 217 36.35 -22.39 53.57
CA VAL A 217 35.30 -22.97 54.43
C VAL A 217 34.17 -21.99 54.75
N ASN A 218 34.38 -20.68 54.53
CA ASN A 218 33.34 -19.67 54.70
C ASN A 218 33.42 -18.61 53.60
N TRP A 219 32.29 -18.44 52.89
CA TRP A 219 32.12 -17.45 51.84
C TRP A 219 31.22 -16.32 52.34
N GLN A 220 31.61 -15.08 52.06
CA GLN A 220 30.74 -13.93 52.18
C GLN A 220 30.54 -13.30 50.81
N THR A 221 29.35 -12.75 50.60
CA THR A 221 29.02 -11.98 49.40
C THR A 221 28.95 -10.52 49.79
N SER A 222 29.68 -9.67 49.06
CA SER A 222 29.56 -8.22 49.15
C SER A 222 29.01 -7.69 47.84
N SER A 223 28.12 -6.71 47.93
CA SER A 223 27.64 -5.96 46.78
C SER A 223 28.35 -4.61 46.69
N TYR A 224 28.67 -4.19 45.48
CA TYR A 224 29.17 -2.84 45.21
C TYR A 224 28.57 -2.31 43.91
N ASP A 225 28.30 -1.01 43.88
CA ASP A 225 27.73 -0.34 42.72
C ASP A 225 28.84 0.22 41.83
N VAL A 226 28.73 -0.05 40.53
CA VAL A 226 29.59 0.52 39.49
C VAL A 226 28.72 1.33 38.56
N THR A 227 29.07 2.60 38.37
CA THR A 227 28.48 3.44 37.32
C THR A 227 29.12 3.07 35.99
N GLU A 228 28.36 2.38 35.13
CA GLU A 228 28.82 1.97 33.81
C GLU A 228 28.16 2.83 32.73
N GLN A 229 28.93 3.16 31.70
CA GLN A 229 28.39 3.81 30.52
C GLN A 229 27.50 2.83 29.76
N THR A 230 26.21 3.11 29.67
CA THR A 230 25.24 2.30 28.92
C THR A 230 25.13 2.76 27.47
N ARG A 231 25.49 4.01 27.18
CA ARG A 231 25.51 4.56 25.82
C ARG A 231 26.60 5.63 25.69
N ALA A 232 27.39 5.55 24.62
CA ALA A 232 28.38 6.59 24.31
C ALA A 232 27.72 7.88 23.82
N ALA A 233 28.38 9.01 24.10
CA ALA A 233 28.03 10.29 23.51
C ALA A 233 28.29 10.26 21.99
N GLY A 234 27.47 10.98 21.23
CA GLY A 234 27.68 11.12 19.80
C GLY A 234 26.49 11.68 19.07
N TRP A 235 26.70 11.95 17.78
CA TRP A 235 25.63 12.32 16.85
C TRP A 235 24.66 11.15 16.67
N ALA A 236 23.40 11.40 16.95
CA ALA A 236 22.31 10.49 16.67
C ALA A 236 21.43 11.07 15.57
N ASN A 237 21.04 10.22 14.62
CA ASN A 237 20.06 10.61 13.62
C ASN A 237 18.71 10.88 14.30
N THR A 238 18.08 11.97 13.92
CA THR A 238 16.75 12.37 14.36
C THR A 238 15.80 12.41 13.17
N VAL A 239 14.53 12.14 13.45
CA VAL A 239 13.43 12.32 12.50
C VAL A 239 12.36 13.15 13.20
N SER A 240 12.02 14.29 12.65
CA SER A 240 10.91 15.12 13.15
C SER A 240 9.78 15.16 12.13
N GLU A 241 8.57 14.90 12.57
CA GLU A 241 7.38 15.01 11.74
C GLU A 241 6.90 16.47 11.67
N ARG A 242 6.59 16.96 10.48
CA ARG A 242 5.82 18.20 10.26
C ARG A 242 4.56 17.92 9.47
N LYS A 243 3.52 18.73 9.68
CA LYS A 243 2.31 18.70 8.86
C LYS A 243 2.41 19.74 7.75
N VAL A 244 2.06 19.35 6.53
CA VAL A 244 1.98 20.22 5.36
C VAL A 244 0.60 20.11 4.72
N GLU A 245 0.12 21.21 4.17
CA GLU A 245 -1.16 21.24 3.44
C GLU A 245 -1.05 20.40 2.17
N ALA A 246 -2.15 19.72 1.83
CA ALA A 246 -2.28 18.96 0.61
C ALA A 246 -3.75 18.95 0.16
N LEU A 247 -3.96 18.58 -1.10
CA LEU A 247 -5.30 18.38 -1.67
C LEU A 247 -5.46 16.94 -2.14
N ASP A 248 -6.56 16.29 -1.76
CA ASP A 248 -7.10 15.16 -2.52
C ASP A 248 -8.00 15.76 -3.61
N VAL A 249 -7.66 15.53 -4.87
CA VAL A 249 -8.36 16.09 -6.03
C VAL A 249 -9.16 14.98 -6.70
N HIS A 250 -10.46 15.21 -6.92
CA HIS A 250 -11.33 14.30 -7.65
C HIS A 250 -12.10 15.05 -8.73
N SER A 251 -11.88 14.69 -9.98
CA SER A 251 -12.50 15.35 -11.13
C SER A 251 -13.51 14.42 -11.76
N ALA A 252 -14.69 14.93 -12.06
CA ALA A 252 -15.80 14.22 -12.68
C ALA A 252 -16.23 14.95 -13.96
N LEU A 253 -16.17 14.24 -15.08
CA LEU A 253 -16.60 14.75 -16.38
C LEU A 253 -18.08 14.45 -16.61
N ASP A 254 -18.79 15.38 -17.24
CA ASP A 254 -20.17 15.13 -17.68
C ASP A 254 -20.19 14.19 -18.90
N LYS A 255 -19.21 14.35 -19.79
CA LYS A 255 -19.01 13.52 -20.99
C LYS A 255 -17.77 12.64 -20.84
N PRO A 256 -17.78 11.39 -21.33
CA PRO A 256 -16.64 10.50 -21.21
C PRO A 256 -15.41 11.05 -21.93
N PHE A 257 -14.23 10.88 -21.32
CA PHE A 257 -12.94 11.11 -21.96
C PHE A 257 -12.67 10.04 -23.03
N ALA A 258 -13.00 8.79 -22.69
CA ALA A 258 -12.88 7.60 -23.52
C ALA A 258 -13.98 6.60 -23.15
N SER A 259 -14.33 5.68 -24.03
CA SER A 259 -15.25 4.59 -23.74
C SER A 259 -14.93 3.28 -24.46
N PHE A 260 -15.41 2.17 -23.93
CA PHE A 260 -15.36 0.87 -24.60
C PHE A 260 -16.52 -0.03 -24.16
N ASP A 261 -16.86 -0.99 -25.02
CA ASP A 261 -17.84 -2.03 -24.73
C ASP A 261 -17.17 -3.36 -24.41
N ILE A 262 -17.76 -4.10 -23.48
CA ILE A 262 -17.35 -5.46 -23.14
C ILE A 262 -18.57 -6.35 -22.91
N ALA A 263 -18.62 -7.49 -23.60
CA ALA A 263 -19.70 -8.45 -23.47
C ALA A 263 -19.41 -9.50 -22.38
N ALA A 264 -20.46 -10.19 -21.93
CA ALA A 264 -20.36 -11.27 -20.96
C ALA A 264 -19.44 -12.38 -21.50
N GLY A 265 -18.53 -12.89 -20.66
CA GLY A 265 -17.58 -13.93 -21.04
C GLY A 265 -16.41 -13.45 -21.89
N GLU A 266 -16.31 -12.15 -22.21
CA GLU A 266 -15.13 -11.62 -22.91
C GLU A 266 -13.97 -11.35 -21.94
N ALA A 267 -12.75 -11.56 -22.44
CA ALA A 267 -11.53 -11.03 -21.86
C ALA A 267 -10.91 -10.04 -22.86
N VAL A 268 -10.77 -8.76 -22.47
CA VAL A 268 -10.25 -7.72 -23.36
C VAL A 268 -9.07 -6.98 -22.75
N LEU A 269 -8.15 -6.56 -23.62
CA LEU A 269 -7.06 -5.65 -23.32
C LEU A 269 -7.40 -4.27 -23.90
N VAL A 270 -7.55 -3.27 -23.04
CA VAL A 270 -7.81 -1.88 -23.41
C VAL A 270 -6.64 -0.99 -23.01
N ASP A 271 -6.44 0.09 -23.76
CA ASP A 271 -5.40 1.07 -23.43
C ASP A 271 -5.60 1.69 -22.05
N GLY A 272 -4.49 1.96 -21.37
CA GLY A 272 -4.47 2.64 -20.08
C GLY A 272 -4.50 4.15 -20.23
N PHE A 273 -4.95 4.83 -19.17
CA PHE A 273 -4.89 6.27 -19.04
C PHE A 273 -4.39 6.63 -17.65
N PHE A 274 -3.56 7.67 -17.56
CA PHE A 274 -2.94 8.08 -16.32
C PHE A 274 -3.00 9.61 -16.15
N PRO A 275 -3.43 10.12 -14.98
CA PRO A 275 -3.41 11.56 -14.71
C PRO A 275 -2.02 11.95 -14.21
N GLU A 276 -1.18 12.45 -15.11
CA GLU A 276 0.09 13.07 -14.70
C GLU A 276 -0.20 14.40 -14.01
N VAL A 277 0.17 14.51 -12.74
CA VAL A 277 -0.23 15.61 -11.84
C VAL A 277 0.58 16.88 -12.13
N PRO A 278 -0.05 18.07 -12.22
CA PRO A 278 -1.50 18.30 -12.26
C PRO A 278 -2.10 17.97 -13.63
N ASN A 279 -3.32 17.43 -13.64
CA ASN A 279 -3.97 16.93 -14.86
C ASN A 279 -5.28 17.66 -15.21
N ILE A 280 -5.58 18.78 -14.57
CA ILE A 280 -6.81 19.54 -14.76
C ILE A 280 -6.52 21.04 -14.86
N ASP A 281 -7.39 21.72 -15.60
CA ASP A 281 -7.45 23.18 -15.65
C ASP A 281 -8.82 23.64 -15.15
N PHE A 282 -8.80 24.67 -14.30
CA PHE A 282 -9.95 25.45 -13.90
C PHE A 282 -9.47 26.88 -13.62
N ARG A 283 -10.40 27.83 -13.62
CA ARG A 283 -10.13 29.19 -13.14
C ARG A 283 -10.60 29.33 -11.71
N ASP A 284 -9.81 30.02 -10.91
CA ASP A 284 -10.10 30.37 -9.53
C ASP A 284 -11.50 30.96 -9.35
N GLU A 285 -11.91 31.90 -10.19
CA GLU A 285 -13.24 32.52 -10.15
C GLU A 285 -14.39 31.56 -10.47
N GLN A 286 -14.10 30.32 -10.85
CA GLN A 286 -15.09 29.26 -11.10
C GLN A 286 -15.10 28.22 -9.98
N CYS A 287 -14.65 28.60 -8.78
CA CYS A 287 -14.64 27.75 -7.60
C CYS A 287 -15.60 28.24 -6.52
N GLU A 288 -16.23 27.30 -5.81
CA GLU A 288 -17.07 27.56 -4.64
C GLU A 288 -16.79 26.57 -3.49
N ARG A 289 -17.00 27.02 -2.25
CA ARG A 289 -16.86 26.19 -1.06
C ARG A 289 -18.14 25.36 -0.89
N ILE A 290 -18.05 24.05 -1.03
CA ILE A 290 -19.21 23.14 -0.88
C ILE A 290 -19.27 22.45 0.49
N ALA A 291 -18.15 22.39 1.21
CA ALA A 291 -18.05 21.95 2.60
C ALA A 291 -16.86 22.64 3.29
N ASN A 292 -16.74 22.47 4.62
CA ASN A 292 -15.66 23.10 5.39
C ASN A 292 -14.26 22.80 4.82
N ASP A 293 -14.04 21.56 4.36
CA ASP A 293 -12.77 21.06 3.81
C ASP A 293 -12.82 20.83 2.29
N GLN A 294 -13.86 21.31 1.58
CA GLN A 294 -14.04 21.00 0.15
C GLN A 294 -14.42 22.21 -0.68
N VAL A 295 -13.66 22.40 -1.75
CA VAL A 295 -13.93 23.39 -2.81
C VAL A 295 -14.25 22.65 -4.10
N GLN A 296 -15.38 22.99 -4.72
CA GLN A 296 -15.68 22.55 -6.07
C GLN A 296 -15.24 23.63 -7.06
N CYS A 297 -14.57 23.25 -8.14
CA CYS A 297 -14.22 24.13 -9.25
C CYS A 297 -14.77 23.57 -10.56
N GLU A 298 -15.30 24.43 -11.41
CA GLU A 298 -15.78 24.06 -12.74
C GLU A 298 -14.62 23.82 -13.69
N LEU A 299 -14.61 22.68 -14.39
CA LEU A 299 -13.50 22.29 -15.25
C LEU A 299 -13.49 23.10 -16.55
N ASP A 300 -12.30 23.59 -16.92
CA ASP A 300 -11.98 24.13 -18.24
C ASP A 300 -11.25 23.10 -19.12
N GLY A 301 -10.50 22.17 -18.49
CA GLY A 301 -9.80 21.10 -19.19
C GLY A 301 -9.45 19.92 -18.28
N LEU A 302 -9.38 18.72 -18.86
CA LEU A 302 -8.85 17.51 -18.23
C LEU A 302 -7.88 16.82 -19.19
N TYR A 303 -6.71 16.49 -18.68
CA TYR A 303 -5.60 15.87 -19.40
C TYR A 303 -5.33 14.47 -18.87
N LEU A 304 -5.08 13.53 -19.75
CA LEU A 304 -4.59 12.19 -19.39
C LEU A 304 -3.53 11.75 -20.36
N VAL A 305 -2.54 11.03 -19.85
CA VAL A 305 -1.55 10.36 -20.66
C VAL A 305 -2.13 9.03 -21.12
N ARG A 306 -2.18 8.80 -22.43
CA ARG A 306 -2.53 7.49 -22.98
C ARG A 306 -1.33 6.56 -22.85
N LEU A 307 -1.56 5.37 -22.30
CA LEU A 307 -0.58 4.30 -22.15
C LEU A 307 -0.96 3.17 -23.11
N PRO A 308 -0.42 3.14 -24.35
CA PRO A 308 -0.78 2.12 -25.32
C PRO A 308 -0.43 0.73 -24.81
N THR A 309 -1.37 -0.20 -24.94
CA THR A 309 -1.21 -1.58 -24.51
C THR A 309 -0.92 -2.49 -25.69
N ARG A 310 -0.10 -3.52 -25.46
CA ARG A 310 0.23 -4.51 -26.49
C ARG A 310 0.03 -5.90 -25.91
N LEU A 311 -0.80 -6.70 -26.59
CA LEU A 311 -1.09 -8.07 -26.18
C LEU A 311 0.18 -8.93 -26.08
N LYS A 312 1.13 -8.72 -26.99
CA LYS A 312 2.44 -9.39 -26.97
C LYS A 312 3.22 -9.04 -25.70
N ASP A 313 3.22 -7.78 -25.29
CA ASP A 313 3.95 -7.32 -24.13
C ASP A 313 3.33 -7.88 -22.84
N PHE A 314 1.99 -7.89 -22.73
CA PHE A 314 1.29 -8.54 -21.61
C PHE A 314 1.62 -10.04 -21.51
N ARG A 315 1.55 -10.77 -22.62
CA ARG A 315 1.87 -12.21 -22.67
C ARG A 315 3.33 -12.50 -22.31
N ASN A 316 4.24 -11.56 -22.58
CA ASN A 316 5.65 -11.67 -22.20
C ASN A 316 5.90 -11.24 -20.75
N ALA A 317 5.13 -10.28 -20.24
CA ALA A 317 5.25 -9.75 -18.88
C ALA A 317 5.03 -10.83 -17.83
N SER A 318 4.03 -11.68 -18.07
CA SER A 318 3.68 -12.74 -17.13
C SER A 318 2.82 -13.82 -17.80
N ASP A 319 3.13 -15.06 -17.44
CA ASP A 319 2.19 -16.17 -17.51
C ASP A 319 1.71 -16.44 -16.07
N PRO A 320 0.45 -16.08 -15.72
CA PRO A 320 -0.06 -16.23 -14.36
C PRO A 320 0.05 -17.67 -13.83
N SER A 321 0.05 -18.68 -14.70
CA SER A 321 0.17 -20.09 -14.32
C SER A 321 1.50 -20.41 -13.61
N LYS A 322 2.58 -19.70 -13.96
CA LYS A 322 3.91 -19.82 -13.33
C LYS A 322 3.91 -19.35 -11.88
N TYR A 323 2.93 -18.53 -11.51
CA TYR A 323 2.71 -18.02 -10.17
C TYR A 323 1.49 -18.67 -9.51
N GLY A 324 1.11 -19.88 -9.93
CA GLY A 324 0.01 -20.63 -9.30
C GLY A 324 -1.40 -20.14 -9.65
N TYR A 325 -1.57 -19.25 -10.65
CA TYR A 325 -2.87 -18.80 -11.13
C TYR A 325 -3.27 -19.54 -12.43
N GLN A 326 -3.65 -20.80 -12.30
CA GLN A 326 -3.97 -21.67 -13.44
C GLN A 326 -5.28 -21.27 -14.11
N GLN A 327 -6.31 -21.01 -13.31
CA GLN A 327 -7.64 -20.61 -13.80
C GLN A 327 -7.60 -19.22 -14.44
N MET A 328 -6.83 -18.29 -13.86
CA MET A 328 -6.60 -16.97 -14.46
C MET A 328 -5.88 -17.08 -15.81
N SER A 329 -4.84 -17.90 -15.91
CA SER A 329 -4.14 -18.11 -17.19
C SER A 329 -5.08 -18.68 -18.25
N ALA A 330 -5.95 -19.63 -17.88
CA ALA A 330 -6.99 -20.14 -18.77
C ALA A 330 -8.00 -19.06 -19.19
N ALA A 331 -8.50 -18.25 -18.24
CA ALA A 331 -9.45 -17.17 -18.52
C ALA A 331 -8.86 -16.07 -19.42
N LEU A 332 -7.56 -15.79 -19.31
CA LEU A 332 -6.84 -14.82 -20.12
C LEU A 332 -6.32 -15.38 -21.46
N SER A 333 -6.47 -16.68 -21.72
CA SER A 333 -5.99 -17.30 -22.97
C SER A 333 -6.65 -16.69 -24.22
N GLY A 334 -7.93 -16.32 -24.11
CA GLY A 334 -8.73 -15.65 -25.15
C GLY A 334 -8.60 -14.13 -25.19
N LEU A 335 -7.66 -13.53 -24.44
CA LEU A 335 -7.51 -12.08 -24.34
C LEU A 335 -7.30 -11.45 -25.73
N GLN A 336 -8.17 -10.49 -26.08
CA GLN A 336 -8.15 -9.75 -27.33
C GLN A 336 -8.00 -8.25 -27.09
N THR A 337 -7.29 -7.54 -27.98
CA THR A 337 -7.23 -6.08 -27.89
C THR A 337 -8.58 -5.47 -28.25
N ARG A 338 -9.08 -4.55 -27.43
CA ARG A 338 -10.30 -3.77 -27.68
C ARG A 338 -9.92 -2.29 -27.82
N PRO A 339 -10.14 -1.67 -28.98
CA PRO A 339 -9.96 -0.24 -29.15
C PRO A 339 -10.89 0.55 -28.24
N VAL A 340 -10.39 1.67 -27.71
CA VAL A 340 -11.18 2.66 -26.98
C VAL A 340 -11.68 3.74 -27.94
N ALA A 341 -12.94 4.14 -27.80
CA ALA A 341 -13.50 5.30 -28.46
C ALA A 341 -13.07 6.56 -27.70
N LEU A 342 -12.20 7.37 -28.30
CA LEU A 342 -11.67 8.59 -27.70
C LEU A 342 -12.55 9.80 -28.04
N ALA A 343 -13.04 10.49 -27.02
CA ALA A 343 -13.62 11.83 -27.18
C ALA A 343 -12.54 12.92 -27.04
N ALA A 344 -11.52 12.66 -26.23
CA ALA A 344 -10.36 13.52 -26.05
C ALA A 344 -9.48 13.58 -27.31
N LYS A 345 -8.78 14.70 -27.50
CA LYS A 345 -7.87 14.95 -28.64
C LYS A 345 -6.42 14.99 -28.18
N PRO A 346 -5.44 14.65 -29.03
CA PRO A 346 -4.03 14.86 -28.72
C PRO A 346 -3.76 16.32 -28.33
N ALA A 347 -3.04 16.51 -27.23
CA ALA A 347 -2.65 17.81 -26.70
C ALA A 347 -1.15 18.04 -26.88
N LYS A 348 -0.73 19.30 -27.02
CA LYS A 348 0.69 19.65 -27.01
C LYS A 348 1.22 19.54 -25.58
N GLY A 349 2.31 18.82 -25.41
CA GLY A 349 3.01 18.71 -24.13
C GLY A 349 4.02 17.58 -24.17
N GLN A 350 4.84 17.50 -23.13
CA GLN A 350 5.77 16.40 -22.93
C GLN A 350 5.34 15.66 -21.66
N SER A 351 4.87 14.44 -21.83
CA SER A 351 4.77 13.50 -20.71
C SER A 351 5.94 12.54 -20.81
N ARG A 352 6.53 12.22 -19.67
CA ARG A 352 7.53 11.15 -19.64
C ARG A 352 6.89 9.81 -19.99
N TRP A 353 5.59 9.61 -19.79
CA TRP A 353 4.92 8.31 -19.85
C TRP A 353 4.32 7.97 -21.22
N GLY A 354 3.94 8.97 -22.02
CA GLY A 354 3.27 8.74 -23.29
C GLY A 354 2.77 10.02 -23.95
N GLU A 355 1.81 9.86 -24.87
CA GLU A 355 1.15 10.98 -25.52
C GLU A 355 0.03 11.53 -24.62
N ILE A 356 -0.06 12.86 -24.53
CA ILE A 356 -1.08 13.54 -23.72
C ILE A 356 -2.33 13.77 -24.57
N TYR A 357 -3.49 13.44 -24.01
CA TYR A 357 -4.80 13.71 -24.58
C TYR A 357 -5.57 14.66 -23.65
N MET A 358 -6.39 15.52 -24.22
CA MET A 358 -7.17 16.51 -23.48
C MET A 358 -8.62 16.53 -23.98
N ILE A 359 -9.54 16.70 -23.03
CA ILE A 359 -10.90 17.20 -23.26
C ILE A 359 -11.02 18.57 -22.59
N GLY A 360 -11.54 19.56 -23.29
CA GLY A 360 -11.64 20.95 -22.83
C GLY A 360 -12.87 21.64 -23.38
N ARG A 361 -13.16 22.84 -22.86
CA ARG A 361 -14.27 23.70 -23.31
C ARG A 361 -14.13 24.17 -24.77
#